data_AF-A0A438FNH8-F1
#
_entry.id   AF-A0A438FNH8-F1
#
_cell.length_a   1.000
_cell.length_b   1.000
_cell.length_c   1.000
_cell.angle_alpha   90.00
_cell.angle_beta   90.00
_cell.angle_gamma   90.00
#
_symmetry.space_group_name_H-M   'P 1'
#
loop_
_entity.id
_entity.type
_entity.pdbx_description
1 polymer ?
#
loop_
_entity_poly.entity_id
_entity_poly.type
_entity_poly.pdbx_seq_one_letter_code
_entity_poly.pdbx_strand_id
1 'polypeptide(L)'
;MKIRKERKTTSKFNHLQSISEEAREAFHKWLSLQQGFKVDIDYLHADKEWFESLVQHGSWLKDTHIDVAFYFFRKQIIEKPHAFSQNFTTTNTMFWKNVKARSEKHAKKWNQTDDILVDCVNGLHLIPSMKWSEVGIIYVPINVRSINSDNQPNGVIIPLAKVLPRVLHATSYYGKSSDPKSEKQWDIERLHDVPQQEYDGNCEMFLIKYAEYLMHDHPFSSLIDARIDWFREKMTIELFYFKILPM
;
A
#
# COMPACT_ATOMS: atom_id res chain seq x y z
N MET A 1 -3.73 -16.49 19.69
CA MET A 1 -5.02 -16.85 19.06
C MET A 1 -5.32 -15.82 17.97
N LYS A 2 -5.11 -16.17 16.69
CA LYS A 2 -5.31 -15.26 15.56
C LYS A 2 -6.77 -15.40 15.12
N ILE A 3 -7.66 -14.54 15.60
CA ILE A 3 -9.06 -14.55 15.16
C ILE A 3 -9.08 -13.92 13.76
N ARG A 4 -8.93 -14.75 12.72
CA ARG A 4 -9.14 -14.32 11.34
C ARG A 4 -10.65 -14.32 11.08
N LYS A 5 -11.23 -13.13 10.88
CA LYS A 5 -12.61 -13.02 10.43
C LYS A 5 -12.63 -13.28 8.92
N GLU A 6 -12.77 -14.54 8.52
CA GLU A 6 -12.84 -14.91 7.11
C GLU A 6 -14.10 -14.30 6.48
N ARG A 7 -13.94 -13.52 5.40
CA ARG A 7 -15.06 -13.10 4.57
C ARG A 7 -15.31 -14.11 3.47
N LYS A 8 -16.57 -14.49 3.28
CA LYS A 8 -17.01 -15.18 2.07
C LYS A 8 -16.96 -14.18 0.92
N THR A 9 -16.01 -14.35 0.01
CA THR A 9 -15.94 -13.59 -1.24
C THR A 9 -16.97 -14.15 -2.23
N THR A 10 -17.61 -13.28 -2.99
CA THR A 10 -18.57 -13.67 -4.05
C THR A 10 -17.95 -13.63 -5.45
N SER A 11 -16.75 -13.06 -5.58
CA SER A 11 -16.00 -12.97 -6.83
C SER A 11 -14.64 -13.67 -6.70
N LYS A 12 -14.26 -14.45 -7.72
CA LYS A 12 -12.88 -14.94 -7.85
C LYS A 12 -12.02 -13.76 -8.33
N PHE A 13 -11.12 -13.29 -7.48
CA PHE A 13 -10.11 -12.32 -7.87
C PHE A 13 -9.30 -12.86 -9.06
N ASN A 14 -9.36 -12.17 -10.20
CA ASN A 14 -8.57 -12.46 -11.38
C ASN A 14 -7.55 -11.34 -11.61
N HIS A 15 -6.41 -11.42 -10.94
CA HIS A 15 -5.31 -10.47 -11.11
C HIS A 15 -4.76 -10.41 -12.55
N LEU A 16 -5.03 -11.43 -13.37
CA LEU A 16 -4.61 -11.56 -14.77
C LEU A 16 -5.72 -11.22 -15.76
N GLN A 17 -6.78 -10.56 -15.31
CA GLN A 17 -7.79 -10.06 -16.22
C GLN A 17 -7.16 -9.09 -17.22
N SER A 18 -7.36 -9.37 -18.51
CA SER A 18 -6.88 -8.51 -19.59
C SER A 18 -7.61 -7.18 -19.59
N ILE A 19 -6.88 -6.14 -19.95
CA ILE A 19 -7.39 -4.78 -20.15
C ILE A 19 -8.22 -4.77 -21.44
N SER A 20 -9.24 -3.90 -21.51
CA SER A 20 -9.96 -3.67 -22.76
C SER A 20 -9.02 -3.09 -23.82
N GLU A 21 -9.02 -3.67 -25.02
CA GLU A 21 -8.25 -3.14 -26.15
C GLU A 21 -8.65 -1.69 -26.47
N GLU A 22 -9.94 -1.37 -26.34
CA GLU A 22 -10.46 -0.01 -26.50
C GLU A 22 -9.85 0.97 -25.49
N ALA A 23 -9.65 0.54 -24.24
CA ALA A 23 -9.03 1.37 -23.22
C ALA A 23 -7.55 1.62 -23.51
N ARG A 24 -6.86 0.60 -24.00
CA ARG A 24 -5.45 0.68 -24.43
C ARG A 24 -5.30 1.63 -25.61
N GLU A 25 -6.12 1.47 -26.64
CA GLU A 25 -6.14 2.37 -27.81
C GLU A 25 -6.42 3.83 -27.42
N ALA A 26 -7.39 4.05 -26.51
CA ALA A 26 -7.70 5.38 -26.01
C ALA A 26 -6.51 6.03 -25.29
N PHE A 27 -5.81 5.28 -24.44
CA PHE A 27 -4.62 5.74 -23.73
C PHE A 27 -3.49 6.12 -24.70
N HIS A 28 -3.15 5.25 -25.65
CA HIS A 28 -2.09 5.53 -26.63
C HIS A 28 -2.46 6.70 -27.55
N LYS A 29 -3.73 6.81 -27.95
CA LYS A 29 -4.21 7.96 -28.70
C LYS A 29 -4.04 9.25 -27.90
N TRP A 30 -4.39 9.26 -26.62
CA TRP A 30 -4.21 10.42 -25.76
C TRP A 30 -2.73 10.79 -25.59
N LEU A 31 -1.84 9.81 -25.36
CA LEU A 31 -0.40 10.03 -25.29
C LEU A 31 0.15 10.69 -26.56
N SER A 32 -0.37 10.33 -27.74
CA SER A 32 0.07 10.90 -29.03
C SER A 32 -0.31 12.37 -29.27
N LEU A 33 -1.29 12.90 -28.53
CA LEU A 33 -1.76 14.29 -28.71
C LEU A 33 -0.66 15.30 -28.34
N GLN A 34 -0.51 16.40 -29.07
CA GLN A 34 0.53 17.40 -28.74
C GLN A 34 0.18 18.28 -27.52
N GLN A 35 -1.05 18.21 -27.02
CA GLN A 35 -1.57 19.12 -26.00
C GLN A 35 -1.39 18.56 -24.58
N GLY A 36 -0.90 19.41 -23.66
CA GLY A 36 -0.58 19.06 -22.27
C GLY A 36 -1.78 19.04 -21.31
N PHE A 37 -2.91 18.45 -21.70
CA PHE A 37 -4.04 18.31 -20.78
C PHE A 37 -3.76 17.25 -19.72
N LYS A 38 -4.13 17.57 -18.47
CA LYS A 38 -4.06 16.66 -17.34
C LYS A 38 -5.35 15.84 -17.23
N VAL A 39 -5.22 14.61 -16.77
CA VAL A 39 -6.35 13.71 -16.47
C VAL A 39 -6.60 13.76 -14.97
N ASP A 40 -7.84 14.06 -14.57
CA ASP A 40 -8.26 13.92 -13.18
C ASP A 40 -8.51 12.44 -12.87
N ILE A 41 -7.69 11.87 -11.98
CA ILE A 41 -7.79 10.47 -11.53
C ILE A 41 -8.30 10.39 -10.09
N ASP A 42 -9.15 11.32 -9.69
CA ASP A 42 -9.73 11.54 -8.36
C ASP A 42 -8.73 11.96 -7.26
N TYR A 43 -7.52 11.42 -7.26
CA TYR A 43 -6.50 11.71 -6.26
C TYR A 43 -5.64 12.93 -6.64
N LEU A 44 -5.34 13.08 -7.93
CA LEU A 44 -4.54 14.17 -8.48
C LEU A 44 -4.88 14.40 -9.96
N HIS A 45 -4.41 15.52 -10.51
CA HIS A 45 -4.45 15.79 -11.94
C HIS A 45 -3.12 15.33 -12.56
N ALA A 46 -3.12 14.14 -13.18
CA ALA A 46 -1.94 13.50 -13.76
C ALA A 46 -1.66 14.05 -15.16
N ASP A 47 -0.41 14.42 -15.43
CA ASP A 47 0.04 14.77 -16.77
C ASP A 47 0.64 13.56 -17.50
N LYS A 48 1.09 13.79 -18.74
CA LYS A 48 1.70 12.76 -19.59
C LYS A 48 2.96 12.18 -18.96
N GLU A 49 3.84 13.02 -18.43
CA GLU A 49 5.09 12.58 -17.82
C GLU A 49 4.82 11.63 -16.65
N TRP A 50 3.78 11.90 -15.86
CA TRP A 50 3.35 11.01 -14.79
C TRP A 50 2.97 9.62 -15.32
N PHE A 51 2.07 9.54 -16.30
CA PHE A 51 1.65 8.25 -16.89
C PHE A 51 2.79 7.54 -17.63
N GLU A 52 3.63 8.28 -18.36
CA GLU A 52 4.82 7.75 -19.02
C GLU A 52 5.77 7.12 -18.01
N SER A 53 6.02 7.78 -16.89
CA SER A 53 6.86 7.25 -15.82
C SER A 53 6.26 6.05 -15.08
N LEU A 54 4.95 5.81 -15.21
CA LEU A 54 4.30 4.61 -14.64
C LEU A 54 4.44 3.42 -15.59
N VAL A 55 4.17 3.61 -16.88
CA VAL A 55 4.18 2.55 -17.90
C VAL A 55 5.58 2.18 -18.39
N GLN A 56 6.55 3.09 -18.29
CA GLN A 56 7.91 2.86 -18.78
C GLN A 56 8.59 1.70 -18.04
N HIS A 57 9.05 0.72 -18.81
CA HIS A 57 9.82 -0.43 -18.31
C HIS A 57 11.06 0.02 -17.54
N GLY A 58 11.33 -0.63 -16.40
CA GLY A 58 12.50 -0.38 -15.55
C GLY A 58 12.54 0.99 -14.88
N SER A 59 11.53 1.84 -15.06
CA SER A 59 11.48 3.15 -14.41
C SER A 59 11.09 3.04 -12.94
N TRP A 60 11.69 3.90 -12.10
CA TRP A 60 11.35 4.00 -10.69
C TRP A 60 10.01 4.70 -10.53
N LEU A 61 9.09 4.11 -9.76
CA LEU A 61 7.84 4.78 -9.48
C LEU A 61 8.05 5.90 -8.45
N LYS A 62 7.58 7.11 -8.80
CA LYS A 62 7.41 8.22 -7.86
C LYS A 62 6.49 7.85 -6.68
N ASP A 63 6.73 8.45 -5.51
CA ASP A 63 5.88 8.31 -4.30
C ASP A 63 4.37 8.44 -4.60
N THR A 64 4.03 9.36 -5.52
CA THR A 64 2.64 9.61 -5.94
C THR A 64 1.98 8.41 -6.60
N HIS A 65 2.71 7.55 -7.33
CA HIS A 65 2.10 6.35 -7.94
C HIS A 65 1.67 5.35 -6.87
N ILE A 66 2.51 5.15 -5.85
CA ILE A 66 2.21 4.28 -4.71
C ILE A 66 1.00 4.81 -3.95
N ASP A 67 1.00 6.11 -3.65
CA ASP A 67 -0.10 6.75 -2.92
C ASP A 67 -1.43 6.66 -3.69
N VAL A 68 -1.40 6.84 -5.02
CA VAL A 68 -2.56 6.65 -5.91
C VAL A 68 -3.05 5.20 -5.90
N ALA A 69 -2.17 4.22 -6.10
CA ALA A 69 -2.56 2.80 -6.08
C ALA A 69 -3.21 2.42 -4.74
N PHE A 70 -2.61 2.85 -3.63
CA PHE A 70 -3.13 2.61 -2.30
C PHE A 70 -4.44 3.36 -2.01
N TYR A 71 -4.61 4.57 -2.52
CA TYR A 71 -5.89 5.29 -2.48
C TYR A 71 -6.99 4.49 -3.18
N PHE A 72 -6.73 3.99 -4.39
CA PHE A 72 -7.72 3.20 -5.14
C PHE A 72 -8.06 1.89 -4.45
N PHE A 73 -7.09 1.19 -3.85
CA PHE A 73 -7.41 0.01 -3.04
C PHE A 73 -8.34 0.34 -1.87
N ARG A 74 -8.07 1.42 -1.12
CA ARG A 74 -8.95 1.84 -0.01
C ARG A 74 -10.34 2.27 -0.50
N LYS A 75 -10.41 2.96 -1.63
CA LYS A 75 -11.68 3.33 -2.27
C LYS A 75 -12.49 2.09 -2.64
N GLN A 76 -11.84 1.10 -3.27
CA GLN A 76 -12.51 -0.12 -3.72
C GLN A 76 -13.04 -0.99 -2.58
N ILE A 77 -12.33 -1.16 -1.47
CA ILE A 77 -12.86 -1.95 -0.33
C ILE A 77 -14.09 -1.30 0.29
N ILE A 78 -14.20 0.03 0.25
CA ILE A 78 -15.36 0.76 0.75
C ILE A 78 -16.55 0.66 -0.21
N GLU A 79 -16.31 0.79 -1.52
CA GLU A 79 -17.36 0.71 -2.54
C GLU A 79 -17.81 -0.74 -2.81
N LYS A 80 -16.90 -1.70 -2.75
CA LYS A 80 -17.11 -3.11 -3.13
C LYS A 80 -16.50 -4.06 -2.08
N PRO A 81 -16.98 -4.04 -0.82
CA PRO A 81 -16.38 -4.82 0.27
C PRO A 81 -16.37 -6.34 0.02
N HIS A 82 -17.28 -6.85 -0.81
CA HIS A 82 -17.39 -8.27 -1.17
C HIS A 82 -16.37 -8.74 -2.20
N ALA A 83 -15.66 -7.82 -2.86
CA ALA A 83 -14.60 -8.14 -3.83
C ALA A 83 -13.29 -8.60 -3.15
N PHE A 84 -13.15 -8.39 -1.84
CA PHE A 84 -11.93 -8.64 -1.09
C PHE A 84 -12.13 -9.68 0.01
N SER A 85 -11.08 -10.46 0.24
CA SER A 85 -11.09 -11.57 1.22
C SER A 85 -10.96 -11.09 2.66
N GLN A 86 -10.53 -9.84 2.86
CA GLN A 86 -10.32 -9.25 4.17
C GLN A 86 -10.54 -7.75 4.18
N ASN A 87 -10.76 -7.20 5.38
CA ASN A 87 -10.60 -5.77 5.62
C ASN A 87 -9.14 -5.38 5.54
N PHE A 88 -8.89 -4.19 5.00
CA PHE A 88 -7.56 -3.60 4.97
C PHE A 88 -7.66 -2.08 4.95
N THR A 89 -6.55 -1.46 5.33
CA THR A 89 -6.24 -0.07 5.03
C THR A 89 -4.75 -0.01 4.68
N THR A 90 -4.32 1.12 4.13
CA THR A 90 -2.93 1.34 3.71
C THR A 90 -2.46 2.68 4.26
N THR A 91 -1.14 2.81 4.43
CA THR A 91 -0.50 4.08 4.78
C THR A 91 0.14 4.70 3.55
N ASN A 92 0.56 5.96 3.62
CA ASN A 92 1.24 6.65 2.53
C ASN A 92 2.76 6.76 2.78
N THR A 93 3.47 7.25 1.78
CA THR A 93 4.93 7.47 1.85
C THR A 93 5.36 8.42 2.99
N MET A 94 4.48 9.32 3.43
CA MET A 94 4.73 10.23 4.55
C MET A 94 4.58 9.57 5.94
N PHE A 95 3.86 8.46 6.04
CA PHE A 95 3.67 7.74 7.30
C PHE A 95 5.01 7.33 7.92
N TRP A 96 5.91 6.76 7.11
CA TRP A 96 7.22 6.33 7.59
C TRP A 96 8.09 7.49 8.08
N LYS A 97 8.05 8.64 7.38
CA LYS A 97 8.76 9.85 7.81
C LYS A 97 8.26 10.32 9.17
N ASN A 98 6.95 10.27 9.39
CA ASN A 98 6.37 10.58 10.68
C ASN A 98 6.85 9.61 11.75
N VAL A 99 6.76 8.30 11.53
CA VAL A 99 7.25 7.26 12.46
C VAL A 99 8.71 7.48 12.86
N LYS A 100 9.61 7.69 11.89
CA LYS A 100 11.04 7.94 12.17
C LYS A 100 11.26 9.15 13.07
N ALA A 101 10.67 10.28 12.71
CA ALA A 101 10.79 11.52 13.49
C ALA A 101 10.36 11.35 14.96
N ARG A 102 9.50 10.38 15.25
CA ARG A 102 8.90 10.15 16.57
C ARG A 102 9.71 9.15 17.38
N SER A 103 10.29 8.16 16.70
CA SER A 103 11.29 7.27 17.28
C SER A 103 12.54 8.03 17.72
N GLU A 104 13.05 8.93 16.87
CA GLU A 104 14.28 9.72 17.14
C GLU A 104 14.12 10.68 18.32
N LYS A 105 12.93 11.29 18.49
CA LYS A 105 12.67 12.26 19.56
C LYS A 105 12.59 11.65 20.97
N HIS A 106 12.83 10.34 21.15
CA HIS A 106 12.78 9.62 22.44
C HIS A 106 11.58 10.03 23.32
N ALA A 107 10.43 10.29 22.69
CA ALA A 107 9.46 11.21 23.27
C ALA A 107 8.80 10.63 24.54
N LYS A 108 9.26 11.08 25.71
CA LYS A 108 8.57 10.95 27.00
C LYS A 108 7.34 11.88 27.10
N LYS A 109 7.21 12.85 26.18
CA LYS A 109 6.12 13.85 26.11
C LYS A 109 5.54 13.94 24.70
N TRP A 110 5.19 12.79 24.14
CA TRP A 110 4.47 12.71 22.90
C TRP A 110 3.01 13.14 23.13
N ASN A 111 2.57 14.26 22.53
CA ASN A 111 1.18 14.70 22.63
C ASN A 111 0.32 13.90 21.66
N GLN A 112 -0.51 13.00 22.21
CA GLN A 112 -1.20 11.95 21.47
C GLN A 112 -2.44 12.43 20.73
N THR A 113 -3.06 13.52 21.17
CA THR A 113 -4.41 13.90 20.72
C THR A 113 -4.47 14.52 19.33
N ASP A 114 -3.38 15.14 18.86
CA ASP A 114 -3.33 15.86 17.57
C ASP A 114 -2.18 15.34 16.69
N ASP A 115 -2.00 14.02 16.64
CA ASP A 115 -0.95 13.42 15.83
C ASP A 115 -1.50 12.67 14.61
N ILE A 116 -0.91 12.95 13.45
CA ILE A 116 -1.25 12.30 12.18
C ILE A 116 -1.20 10.76 12.24
N LEU A 117 -0.35 10.15 13.07
CA LEU A 117 -0.31 8.70 13.26
C LEU A 117 -1.54 8.21 14.03
N VAL A 118 -2.04 8.99 14.99
CA VAL A 118 -3.27 8.72 15.73
C VAL A 118 -4.47 8.86 14.80
N ASP A 119 -4.49 9.88 13.93
CA ASP A 119 -5.52 10.04 12.91
C ASP A 119 -5.51 8.88 11.90
N CYS A 120 -4.33 8.41 11.48
CA CYS A 120 -4.20 7.21 10.63
C CYS A 120 -4.85 5.99 11.29
N VAL A 121 -4.54 5.73 12.57
CA VAL A 121 -5.08 4.57 13.32
C VAL A 121 -6.60 4.66 13.48
N ASN A 122 -7.12 5.87 13.70
CA ASN A 122 -8.56 6.14 13.83
C ASN A 122 -9.29 6.23 12.48
N GLY A 123 -8.60 6.04 11.34
CA GLY A 123 -9.19 6.13 10.00
C GLY A 123 -9.61 7.55 9.60
N LEU A 124 -9.07 8.57 10.28
CA LEU A 124 -9.36 10.00 10.05
C LEU A 124 -8.38 10.64 9.05
N HIS A 125 -7.27 9.95 8.74
CA HIS A 125 -6.32 10.36 7.71
C HIS A 125 -6.26 9.33 6.58
N LEU A 126 -5.81 9.78 5.39
CA LEU A 126 -5.73 8.99 4.16
C LEU A 126 -7.10 8.54 3.62
N ILE A 127 -8.10 9.42 3.73
CA ILE A 127 -9.47 9.17 3.28
C ILE A 127 -9.50 8.82 1.78
N PRO A 128 -10.28 7.82 1.36
CA PRO A 128 -11.12 6.97 2.19
C PRO A 128 -10.25 5.94 2.96
N SER A 129 -10.59 5.64 4.21
CA SER A 129 -9.78 4.78 5.09
C SER A 129 -10.67 4.06 6.11
N MET A 130 -10.19 2.92 6.61
CA MET A 130 -10.80 2.18 7.71
C MET A 130 -10.02 2.38 9.00
N LYS A 131 -10.72 2.30 10.14
CA LYS A 131 -10.09 2.22 11.45
C LYS A 131 -9.21 0.99 11.51
N TRP A 132 -8.02 1.11 12.09
CA TRP A 132 -7.12 -0.03 12.18
C TRP A 132 -7.71 -1.15 13.05
N SER A 133 -8.61 -0.83 13.97
CA SER A 133 -9.30 -1.83 14.80
C SER A 133 -10.22 -2.77 14.00
N GLU A 134 -10.46 -2.45 12.73
CA GLU A 134 -11.18 -3.29 11.79
C GLU A 134 -10.28 -4.21 10.94
N VAL A 135 -8.95 -4.07 11.06
CA VAL A 135 -7.95 -4.91 10.38
C VAL A 135 -7.19 -5.80 11.37
N GLY A 136 -6.71 -6.96 10.91
CA GLY A 136 -6.14 -7.98 11.80
C GLY A 136 -4.63 -8.17 11.74
N ILE A 137 -3.96 -7.72 10.68
CA ILE A 137 -2.54 -8.00 10.42
C ILE A 137 -1.90 -6.74 9.82
N ILE A 138 -0.67 -6.45 10.25
CA ILE A 138 0.15 -5.37 9.71
C ILE A 138 1.26 -6.00 8.87
N TYR A 139 1.31 -5.63 7.59
CA TYR A 139 2.35 -6.05 6.67
C TYR A 139 3.29 -4.87 6.41
N VAL A 140 4.59 -5.11 6.52
CA VAL A 140 5.62 -4.08 6.35
C VAL A 140 6.64 -4.57 5.32
N PRO A 141 6.55 -4.10 4.06
CA PRO A 141 7.52 -4.43 3.04
C PRO A 141 8.82 -3.66 3.27
N ILE A 142 9.96 -4.33 3.15
CA ILE A 142 11.28 -3.77 3.41
C ILE A 142 12.17 -4.04 2.20
N ASN A 143 12.72 -2.99 1.60
CA ASN A 143 13.82 -3.12 0.66
C ASN A 143 15.13 -3.25 1.46
N VAL A 144 15.70 -4.45 1.50
CA VAL A 144 16.91 -4.73 2.28
C VAL A 144 18.19 -4.41 1.50
N ARG A 145 18.14 -4.31 0.16
CA ARG A 145 19.33 -4.06 -0.67
C ARG A 145 19.89 -2.64 -0.49
N SER A 146 19.07 -1.68 -0.07
CA SER A 146 19.52 -0.31 0.21
C SER A 146 20.12 -0.12 1.61
N ILE A 147 20.25 -1.19 2.39
CA ILE A 147 20.75 -1.15 3.76
C ILE A 147 22.22 -1.59 3.70
N ASN A 148 23.16 -0.67 3.96
CA ASN A 148 24.58 -0.99 4.14
C ASN A 148 24.71 -2.17 5.13
N SER A 149 25.63 -3.10 4.83
CA SER A 149 25.85 -4.37 5.56
C SER A 149 26.00 -4.24 7.08
N ASP A 150 26.27 -3.05 7.58
CA ASP A 150 26.48 -2.76 9.01
C ASP A 150 25.17 -2.63 9.81
N ASN A 151 24.04 -2.38 9.15
CA ASN A 151 22.73 -2.34 9.79
C ASN A 151 22.02 -3.67 9.55
N GLN A 152 21.80 -4.46 10.62
CA GLN A 152 20.94 -5.63 10.53
C GLN A 152 19.58 -5.23 9.91
N PRO A 153 18.98 -6.02 9.00
CA PRO A 153 17.71 -5.69 8.33
C PRO A 153 16.59 -5.30 9.30
N ASN A 154 16.61 -5.88 10.50
CA ASN A 154 15.66 -5.60 11.59
C ASN A 154 15.80 -4.15 12.13
N GLY A 155 17.00 -3.57 12.06
CA GLY A 155 17.33 -2.22 12.50
C GLY A 155 16.48 -1.14 11.83
N VAL A 156 16.15 -1.32 10.55
CA VAL A 156 15.33 -0.36 9.79
C VAL A 156 13.90 -0.29 10.30
N ILE A 157 13.37 -1.38 10.88
CA ILE A 157 11.99 -1.43 11.39
C ILE A 157 11.88 -1.09 12.88
N ILE A 158 13.00 -0.95 13.58
CA ILE A 158 13.01 -0.54 14.99
C ILE A 158 12.15 0.72 15.25
N PRO A 159 12.20 1.80 14.44
CA PRO A 159 11.33 2.95 14.64
C PRO A 159 9.84 2.59 14.64
N LEU A 160 9.41 1.72 13.72
CA LEU A 160 8.02 1.25 13.66
C LEU A 160 7.66 0.44 14.91
N ALA A 161 8.51 -0.54 15.26
CA ALA A 161 8.30 -1.43 16.39
C ALA A 161 8.24 -0.68 17.73
N LYS A 162 8.90 0.48 17.85
CA LYS A 162 8.89 1.35 19.03
C LYS A 162 7.68 2.29 19.09
N VAL A 163 7.33 2.90 17.96
CA VAL A 163 6.30 3.96 17.91
C VAL A 163 4.90 3.37 17.91
N LEU A 164 4.68 2.31 17.13
CA LEU A 164 3.35 1.76 16.91
C LEU A 164 2.63 1.27 18.18
N PRO A 165 3.28 0.57 19.14
CA PRO A 165 2.65 0.21 20.41
C PRO A 165 2.08 1.41 21.17
N ARG A 166 2.79 2.55 21.14
CA ARG A 166 2.39 3.79 21.82
C ARG A 166 1.21 4.46 21.13
N VAL A 167 1.21 4.49 19.79
CA VAL A 167 0.07 5.04 19.01
C VAL A 167 -1.19 4.19 19.23
N LEU A 168 -1.05 2.87 19.29
CA LEU A 168 -2.17 1.97 19.55
C LEU A 168 -2.67 2.07 21.01
N HIS A 169 -1.77 2.27 21.97
CA HIS A 169 -2.16 2.56 23.35
C HIS A 169 -2.92 3.89 23.46
N ALA A 170 -2.40 4.95 22.83
CA ALA A 170 -2.99 6.29 22.77
C ALA A 170 -4.43 6.30 22.22
N THR A 171 -4.69 5.45 21.23
CA THR A 171 -6.01 5.34 20.59
C THR A 171 -6.97 4.41 21.32
N SER A 172 -6.57 3.89 22.49
CA SER A 172 -7.33 2.85 23.21
C SER A 172 -7.65 1.64 22.32
N TYR A 173 -6.79 1.34 21.34
CA TYR A 173 -7.00 0.28 20.35
C TYR A 173 -7.31 -1.06 21.02
N TYR A 174 -6.61 -1.36 22.12
CA TYR A 174 -6.74 -2.61 22.87
C TYR A 174 -7.90 -2.62 23.88
N GLY A 175 -8.61 -1.51 24.09
CA GLY A 175 -9.62 -1.36 25.16
C GLY A 175 -10.84 -2.29 25.09
N LYS A 176 -10.96 -3.12 24.05
CA LYS A 176 -11.97 -4.20 23.94
C LYS A 176 -11.37 -5.61 23.87
N SER A 177 -10.08 -5.77 23.61
CA SER A 177 -9.40 -7.06 23.68
C SER A 177 -8.80 -7.19 25.07
N SER A 178 -9.10 -8.27 25.78
CA SER A 178 -8.51 -8.60 27.08
C SER A 178 -6.99 -8.83 27.07
N ASP A 179 -6.30 -8.44 26.00
CA ASP A 179 -4.87 -8.61 25.78
C ASP A 179 -4.20 -7.23 25.84
N PRO A 180 -3.65 -6.82 27.01
CA PRO A 180 -2.94 -5.57 27.14
C PRO A 180 -1.59 -5.70 26.42
N LYS A 181 -1.56 -5.43 25.12
CA LYS A 181 -0.28 -5.20 24.45
C LYS A 181 0.30 -3.89 25.00
N SER A 182 1.21 -4.04 25.95
CA SER A 182 1.97 -2.96 26.57
C SER A 182 2.60 -2.03 25.53
N GLU A 183 2.99 -0.82 25.93
CA GLU A 183 3.80 0.10 25.10
C GLU A 183 5.23 -0.40 24.80
N LYS A 184 5.56 -1.65 25.16
CA LYS A 184 6.85 -2.28 24.85
C LYS A 184 7.02 -2.42 23.34
N GLN A 185 8.27 -2.29 22.90
CA GLN A 185 8.66 -2.54 21.52
C GLN A 185 8.22 -3.93 21.09
N TRP A 186 7.66 -4.05 19.88
CA TRP A 186 7.30 -5.34 19.32
C TRP A 186 8.51 -6.14 18.84
N ASP A 187 8.38 -7.46 18.90
CA ASP A 187 9.30 -8.38 18.24
C ASP A 187 9.18 -8.25 16.71
N ILE A 188 10.31 -8.44 16.02
CA ILE A 188 10.41 -8.30 14.57
C ILE A 188 10.74 -9.67 13.99
N GLU A 189 9.83 -10.18 13.15
CA GLU A 189 10.00 -11.44 12.42
C GLU A 189 10.06 -11.15 10.91
N ARG A 190 11.06 -11.72 10.24
CA ARG A 190 11.19 -11.62 8.79
C ARG A 190 10.44 -12.77 8.13
N LEU A 191 9.55 -12.44 7.18
CA LEU A 191 8.95 -13.46 6.33
C LEU A 191 9.97 -14.01 5.34
N HIS A 192 10.07 -15.33 5.29
CA HIS A 192 10.85 -16.08 4.31
C HIS A 192 9.96 -16.43 3.09
N ASP A 193 10.58 -16.77 1.96
CA ASP A 193 9.90 -17.29 0.76
C ASP A 193 8.87 -16.34 0.09
N VAL A 194 9.04 -15.04 0.30
CA VAL A 194 8.33 -14.01 -0.48
C VAL A 194 9.11 -13.78 -1.77
N PRO A 195 8.46 -13.65 -2.95
CA PRO A 195 9.14 -13.32 -4.21
C PRO A 195 10.11 -12.15 -4.06
N GLN A 196 11.11 -12.08 -4.91
CA GLN A 196 12.08 -10.98 -4.90
C GLN A 196 12.20 -10.43 -6.31
N GLN A 197 12.39 -9.12 -6.41
CA GLN A 197 12.68 -8.49 -7.68
C GLN A 197 14.06 -8.92 -8.19
N GLU A 198 14.17 -9.00 -9.50
CA GLU A 198 15.42 -9.23 -10.21
C GLU A 198 16.02 -7.91 -10.68
N TYR A 199 15.17 -7.00 -11.18
CA TYR A 199 15.60 -5.72 -11.76
C TYR A 199 15.37 -4.54 -10.81
N ASP A 200 16.36 -3.65 -10.74
CA ASP A 200 16.26 -2.39 -10.03
C ASP A 200 15.19 -1.50 -10.70
N GLY A 201 14.35 -0.86 -9.88
CA GLY A 201 13.21 -0.05 -10.33
C GLY A 201 11.86 -0.78 -10.34
N ASN A 202 11.82 -2.11 -10.15
CA ASN A 202 10.57 -2.86 -10.02
C ASN A 202 10.04 -2.94 -8.58
N CYS A 203 10.80 -2.44 -7.60
CA CYS A 203 10.50 -2.60 -6.19
C CYS A 203 9.14 -2.04 -5.78
N GLU A 204 8.75 -0.89 -6.33
CA GLU A 204 7.47 -0.24 -6.04
C GLU A 204 6.30 -1.01 -6.66
N MET A 205 6.49 -1.63 -7.83
CA MET A 205 5.46 -2.50 -8.41
C MET A 205 5.29 -3.78 -7.60
N PHE A 206 6.37 -4.39 -7.13
CA PHE A 206 6.30 -5.52 -6.20
C PHE A 206 5.57 -5.12 -4.91
N LEU A 207 5.85 -3.94 -4.34
CA LEU A 207 5.14 -3.39 -3.19
C LEU A 207 3.62 -3.34 -3.43
N ILE A 208 3.20 -2.74 -4.56
CA ILE A 208 1.78 -2.59 -4.88
C ILE A 208 1.13 -3.97 -5.08
N LYS A 209 1.80 -4.88 -5.79
CA LYS A 209 1.26 -6.24 -6.03
C LYS A 209 1.25 -7.10 -4.77
N TYR A 210 2.21 -6.96 -3.85
CA TYR A 210 2.12 -7.63 -2.54
C TYR A 210 0.86 -7.22 -1.80
N ALA A 211 0.59 -5.92 -1.77
CA ALA A 211 -0.58 -5.39 -1.10
C ALA A 211 -1.86 -5.97 -1.72
N GLU A 212 -2.01 -5.89 -3.03
CA GLU A 212 -3.18 -6.41 -3.76
C GLU A 212 -3.38 -7.92 -3.53
N TYR A 213 -2.32 -8.72 -3.65
CA TYR A 213 -2.41 -10.17 -3.45
C TYR A 213 -2.84 -10.51 -2.01
N LEU A 214 -2.28 -9.81 -1.01
CA LEU A 214 -2.68 -9.98 0.39
C LEU A 214 -4.15 -9.60 0.61
N MET A 215 -4.63 -8.51 0.02
CA MET A 215 -6.03 -8.07 0.12
C MET A 215 -7.03 -9.12 -0.39
N HIS A 216 -6.62 -9.94 -1.37
CA HIS A 216 -7.41 -11.02 -1.93
C HIS A 216 -7.09 -12.42 -1.36
N ASP A 217 -6.19 -12.53 -0.39
CA ASP A 217 -5.67 -13.82 0.10
C ASP A 217 -5.12 -14.71 -1.02
N HIS A 218 -4.52 -14.09 -2.04
CA HIS A 218 -3.98 -14.77 -3.20
C HIS A 218 -2.50 -15.16 -2.95
N PRO A 219 -2.08 -16.39 -3.26
CA PRO A 219 -0.68 -16.79 -3.12
C PRO A 219 0.24 -15.99 -4.06
N PHE A 220 1.46 -15.70 -3.63
CA PHE A 220 2.42 -14.92 -4.43
C PHE A 220 3.08 -15.71 -5.58
N SER A 221 2.70 -16.96 -5.83
CA SER A 221 3.36 -17.83 -6.81
C SER A 221 3.33 -17.28 -8.25
N SER A 222 2.35 -16.43 -8.58
CA SER A 222 2.27 -15.75 -9.88
C SER A 222 2.92 -14.37 -9.91
N LEU A 223 3.46 -13.86 -8.79
CA LEU A 223 4.17 -12.58 -8.73
C LEU A 223 5.65 -12.80 -9.05
N ILE A 224 5.98 -12.67 -10.34
CA ILE A 224 7.33 -12.82 -10.89
C ILE A 224 7.73 -11.57 -11.68
N ASP A 225 9.03 -11.31 -11.78
CA ASP A 225 9.55 -10.08 -12.39
C ASP A 225 9.11 -9.92 -13.86
N ALA A 226 9.08 -11.03 -14.60
CA ALA A 226 8.62 -11.08 -16.00
C ALA A 226 7.17 -10.59 -16.23
N ARG A 227 6.38 -10.37 -15.19
CA ARG A 227 5.01 -9.83 -15.28
C ARG A 227 4.90 -8.37 -14.88
N ILE A 228 5.96 -7.74 -14.39
CA ILE A 228 5.91 -6.39 -13.85
C ILE A 228 5.52 -5.37 -14.91
N ASP A 229 6.02 -5.50 -16.14
CA ASP A 229 5.66 -4.59 -17.24
C ASP A 229 4.19 -4.66 -17.60
N TRP A 230 3.65 -5.88 -17.64
CA TRP A 230 2.23 -6.08 -17.86
C TRP A 230 1.39 -5.46 -16.74
N PHE A 231 1.83 -5.59 -15.47
CA PHE A 231 1.14 -4.93 -14.35
C PHE A 231 1.25 -3.40 -14.41
N ARG A 232 2.36 -2.85 -14.89
CA ARG A 232 2.53 -1.39 -15.10
C ARG A 232 1.57 -0.87 -16.16
N GLU A 233 1.53 -1.52 -17.32
CA GLU A 233 0.60 -1.17 -18.40
C GLU A 233 -0.85 -1.29 -17.92
N LYS A 234 -1.20 -2.38 -17.24
CA LYS A 234 -2.51 -2.58 -16.63
C LYS A 234 -2.91 -1.43 -15.71
N MET A 235 -2.08 -1.15 -14.71
CA MET A 235 -2.36 -0.08 -13.76
C MET A 235 -2.48 1.28 -14.46
N THR A 236 -1.63 1.56 -15.43
CA THR A 236 -1.63 2.82 -16.19
C THR A 236 -2.94 3.00 -16.94
N ILE A 237 -3.36 1.99 -17.71
CA ILE A 237 -4.56 2.06 -18.54
C ILE A 237 -5.81 2.07 -17.66
N GLU A 238 -5.82 1.30 -16.57
CA GLU A 238 -6.90 1.35 -15.59
C GLU A 238 -7.02 2.76 -15.04
N LEU A 239 -5.96 3.34 -14.47
CA LEU A 239 -6.01 4.70 -13.93
C LEU A 239 -6.43 5.75 -14.97
N PHE A 240 -5.95 5.64 -16.21
CA PHE A 240 -6.34 6.55 -17.29
C PHE A 240 -7.81 6.41 -17.70
N TYR A 241 -8.29 5.18 -17.79
CA TYR A 241 -9.61 4.85 -18.31
C TYR A 241 -10.68 4.75 -17.21
N PHE A 242 -10.34 5.05 -15.97
CA PHE A 242 -11.22 4.78 -14.84
C PHE A 242 -12.32 5.84 -14.63
N LYS A 243 -13.54 5.39 -14.90
CA LYS A 243 -14.70 5.46 -13.98
C LYS A 243 -15.43 4.11 -13.79
N ILE A 244 -14.97 2.98 -14.38
CA ILE A 244 -15.83 1.78 -14.53
C ILE A 244 -15.17 0.41 -14.24
N LEU A 245 -13.85 0.23 -14.21
CA LEU A 245 -13.28 -1.12 -14.04
C LEU A 245 -12.95 -1.46 -12.57
N PRO A 246 -12.61 -2.70 -12.20
CA PRO A 246 -12.00 -3.04 -10.92
C PRO A 246 -10.48 -3.21 -11.12
N MET A 247 -9.65 -2.47 -10.36
CA MET A 247 -8.22 -2.80 -10.27
C MET A 247 -8.04 -3.99 -9.34
#